data_AF-A0A942NIL9-F1
#
_entry.id   AF-A0A942NIL9-F1
#
_cell.length_a   1.000
_cell.length_b   1.000
_cell.length_c   1.000
_cell.angle_alpha   90.00
_cell.angle_beta   90.00
_cell.angle_gamma   90.00
#
_symmetry.space_group_name_H-M   'P 1'
#
loop_
_entity.id
_entity.type
_entity.pdbx_description
1 polymer ?
#
loop_
_entity_poly.entity_id
_entity_poly.type
_entity_poly.pdbx_seq_one_letter_code
_entity_poly.pdbx_strand_id
1 'polypeptide(L)' 'MLTTDNYECTWDLYKSIPSVEHEGKSVFEETVEFNARHKSHSLARLVDSRRAKVPVTSMGFSMRTASNC' A
#
# COMPACT_ATOMS: atom_id res chain seq x y z
N MET A 1 -1.42 -0.47 -3.42
CA MET A 1 -2.48 -1.37 -3.00
C MET A 1 -1.79 -2.61 -2.44
N LEU A 2 -2.48 -3.36 -1.57
CA LEU A 2 -1.94 -4.32 -0.60
C LEU A 2 -0.59 -4.96 -0.98
N THR A 3 0.38 -4.90 -0.08
CA THR A 3 1.71 -5.46 -0.34
C THR A 3 1.74 -6.94 0.05
N THR A 4 2.44 -7.76 -0.73
CA THR A 4 2.46 -9.23 -0.57
C THR A 4 3.34 -9.72 0.58
N ASP A 5 4.24 -8.87 1.06
CA ASP A 5 5.12 -9.06 2.22
C ASP A 5 4.41 -8.83 3.56
N ASN A 6 3.22 -8.22 3.54
CA ASN A 6 2.39 -7.99 4.72
C ASN A 6 1.07 -8.75 4.57
N TYR A 7 0.33 -8.96 5.67
CA TYR A 7 -1.01 -9.58 5.66
C TYR A 7 -1.05 -11.08 5.31
N GLU A 8 -0.11 -11.88 5.83
CA GLU A 8 -0.01 -13.32 5.59
C GLU A 8 -1.33 -14.10 5.77
N CYS A 9 -2.05 -13.89 6.87
CA CYS A 9 -3.34 -14.56 7.11
C CYS A 9 -4.41 -14.19 6.07
N THR A 10 -4.43 -12.92 5.64
CA THR A 10 -5.37 -12.45 4.61
C THR A 10 -5.04 -13.10 3.27
N TRP A 11 -3.76 -13.19 2.92
CA TRP A 11 -3.35 -13.82 1.67
C TRP A 11 -3.61 -15.32 1.65
N ASP A 12 -3.40 -16.01 2.78
CA ASP A 12 -3.74 -17.42 2.89
C ASP A 12 -5.23 -17.67 2.74
N LEU A 13 -6.07 -16.82 3.31
CA LEU A 13 -7.51 -16.85 3.05
C LEU A 13 -7.84 -16.59 1.57
N TYR A 14 -7.22 -15.59 0.93
CA TYR A 14 -7.55 -15.22 -0.44
C TYR A 14 -7.14 -16.26 -1.49
N LYS A 15 -6.13 -17.09 -1.20
CA LYS A 15 -5.76 -18.22 -2.06
C LYS A 15 -6.86 -19.28 -2.13
N SER A 16 -7.72 -19.40 -1.12
CA SER A 16 -8.83 -20.36 -1.11
C SER A 16 -10.12 -19.84 -1.75
N ILE A 17 -10.20 -18.55 -2.07
CA ILE A 17 -11.41 -17.93 -2.61
C ILE A 17 -11.24 -17.76 -4.13
N PRO A 18 -12.14 -18.33 -4.96
CA PRO A 18 -12.10 -18.14 -6.41
C PRO A 18 -12.48 -16.70 -6.78
N SER A 19 -11.85 -16.17 -7.83
CA SER A 19 -12.22 -14.91 -8.45
C SER A 19 -13.59 -15.03 -9.10
N VAL A 20 -14.37 -13.94 -9.02
CA VAL A 20 -15.69 -13.83 -9.66
C VAL A 20 -15.56 -13.42 -11.13
N GLU A 21 -14.54 -12.62 -11.45
CA GLU A 21 -14.35 -12.04 -12.79
C GLU A 21 -13.41 -12.88 -13.68
N HIS A 22 -12.57 -13.72 -13.07
CA HIS A 22 -11.55 -14.50 -13.76
C HIS A 22 -11.62 -15.99 -13.41
N GLU A 23 -12.27 -16.76 -14.27
CA GLU A 23 -12.37 -18.21 -14.12
C GLU A 23 -10.99 -18.87 -13.98
N GLY A 24 -10.88 -19.81 -13.04
CA GLY A 24 -9.64 -20.53 -12.76
C GLY A 24 -8.60 -19.75 -11.95
N LYS A 25 -8.87 -18.51 -11.55
CA LYS A 25 -8.01 -17.73 -10.64
C LYS A 25 -8.60 -17.62 -9.25
N SER A 26 -7.73 -17.45 -8.27
CA SER A 26 -8.07 -17.01 -6.92
C SER A 26 -8.12 -15.49 -6.82
N VAL A 27 -8.80 -14.98 -5.79
CA VAL A 27 -8.79 -13.54 -5.43
C VAL A 27 -7.36 -13.06 -5.15
N PHE A 28 -6.51 -13.95 -4.60
CA PHE A 28 -5.10 -13.66 -4.38
C PHE A 28 -4.37 -13.35 -5.70
N GLU A 29 -4.46 -14.23 -6.69
CA GLU A 29 -3.77 -14.08 -7.98
C GLU A 29 -4.25 -12.83 -8.73
N GLU A 30 -5.55 -12.59 -8.74
CA GLU A 30 -6.14 -11.38 -9.30
C GLU A 30 -5.56 -10.12 -8.65
N THR A 31 -5.52 -10.09 -7.31
CA THR A 31 -5.01 -8.92 -6.56
C THR A 31 -3.53 -8.68 -6.82
N VAL A 32 -2.71 -9.75 -6.87
CA VAL A 32 -1.28 -9.65 -7.14
C VAL A 32 -1.03 -9.15 -8.56
N GLU A 33 -1.74 -9.68 -9.57
CA GLU A 33 -1.63 -9.21 -10.95
C GLU A 33 -2.05 -7.74 -11.09
N PHE A 34 -3.15 -7.34 -10.44
CA PHE A 34 -3.59 -5.96 -10.41
C PHE A 34 -2.53 -5.04 -9.79
N ASN A 35 -1.97 -5.41 -8.64
CA ASN A 35 -0.95 -4.62 -7.95
C ASN A 35 0.38 -4.57 -8.73
N ALA A 36 0.69 -5.60 -9.51
CA ALA A 36 1.84 -5.60 -10.41
C ALA A 36 1.69 -4.54 -11.50
N ARG A 37 0.49 -4.41 -12.07
CA ARG A 37 0.16 -3.43 -13.12
C ARG A 37 -0.04 -2.01 -12.57
N HIS A 38 -0.66 -1.88 -11.40
CA HIS A 38 -1.05 -0.59 -10.81
C HIS A 38 -0.23 -0.28 -9.55
N LYS A 39 1.02 0.15 -9.77
CA LYS A 39 1.90 0.58 -8.69
C LYS A 39 1.33 1.81 -8.00
N SER A 40 1.04 1.70 -6.70
CA SER A 40 0.57 2.85 -5.93
C SER A 40 1.72 3.80 -5.63
N HIS A 41 1.56 5.04 -6.06
CA HIS A 41 2.50 6.11 -5.82
C HIS A 41 1.72 7.39 -5.51
N SER A 42 1.71 7.81 -4.25
CA SER A 42 0.95 8.99 -3.83
C SER A 42 1.69 10.27 -4.23
N LEU A 43 1.14 10.98 -5.22
CA LEU A 43 1.76 12.21 -5.75
C LEU A 43 1.59 13.43 -4.84
N ALA A 44 0.60 13.43 -3.95
CA ALA A 44 0.29 14.51 -3.01
C ALA A 44 -0.03 13.95 -1.62
N ARG A 45 0.93 13.21 -1.04
CA ARG A 45 0.76 12.52 0.24
C ARG A 45 0.40 13.45 1.40
N LEU A 46 0.94 14.68 1.38
CA LEU A 46 0.66 15.77 2.30
C LEU A 46 0.41 17.06 1.51
N VAL A 47 -0.63 17.80 1.91
CA VAL A 47 -1.02 19.09 1.34
C VAL A 47 -1.21 20.08 2.50
N ASP A 48 -0.67 21.30 2.36
CA ASP A 48 -0.75 22.34 3.40
C ASP A 48 -2.06 23.16 3.33
N SER A 49 -2.24 24.09 4.27
CA SER A 49 -3.42 24.97 4.34
C SER A 49 -3.54 25.93 3.14
N ARG A 50 -2.46 26.13 2.39
CA ARG A 50 -2.41 26.93 1.16
C ARG A 50 -2.62 26.07 -0.09
N ARG A 51 -2.99 24.79 0.08
CA ARG A 51 -3.22 23.80 -0.98
C ARG A 51 -1.96 23.45 -1.78
N ALA A 52 -0.79 23.66 -1.19
CA ALA A 52 0.49 23.30 -1.81
C ALA A 52 0.93 21.89 -1.39
N LYS A 53 1.55 21.15 -2.33
CA LYS A 53 2.19 19.85 -2.05
C LYS A 53 3.38 20.07 -1.12
N VAL A 54 3.42 19.35 -0.01
CA VAL A 54 4.55 19.39 0.93
C VAL A 54 5.63 18.39 0.46
N PRO A 55 6.93 18.75 0.45
CA PRO A 55 8.02 17.80 0.20
C PRO A 55 8.10 16.79 1.34
N VAL A 56 8.02 15.51 1.03
CA VAL A 56 7.99 14.41 2.01
C VAL A 56 9.11 13.39 1.78
N THR A 57 10.26 13.85 1.27
CA THR A 57 11.43 12.99 1.02
C THR A 57 12.02 12.40 2.30
N SER A 58 11.75 13.02 3.45
CA SER A 58 12.07 12.49 4.77
C SER A 58 10.89 12.71 5.73
N MET A 59 10.86 11.93 6.82
CA MET A 59 9.83 12.05 7.86
C MET A 59 10.03 13.28 8.77
N GLY A 60 11.03 14.13 8.51
CA GLY A 60 11.27 15.37 9.27
C GLY A 60 11.71 15.18 10.72
N PHE A 61 12.03 13.94 11.13
CA PHE A 61 12.50 13.67 12.50
C PHE A 61 13.88 14.29 12.75
N SER A 62 14.02 14.90 13.94
CA SER A 62 15.29 15.40 14.46
C SER A 62 15.68 14.64 15.73
N MET A 63 16.95 14.65 16.12
CA MET A 63 17.43 14.01 17.36
C MET A 63 16.65 14.46 18.61
N ARG A 64 16.20 15.73 18.65
CA ARG A 64 15.37 16.25 19.74
C ARG A 64 13.99 15.58 19.82
N THR A 65 13.44 15.13 18.69
CA THR A 65 12.16 14.41 18.63
C THR A 65 12.31 12.95 19.05
N ALA A 66 13.51 12.36 18.86
CA ALA A 66 13.78 10.95 19.18
C ALA A 66 14.11 10.70 20.67
N SER A 67 14.70 11.68 21.38
CA SER A 67 15.04 11.55 22.82
C SER A 67 13.86 11.65 23.80
N ASN A 68 12.63 11.87 23.31
CA ASN A 68 11.42 11.90 24.13
C ASN A 68 10.56 10.62 23.99
N CYS A 69 11.13 9.56 23.43
CA CYS A 69 10.54 8.21 23.41
C CYS A 69 11.23 7.31 24.44
#